data_AF-A0A7W1TY28-F1
#
_entry.id   AF-A0A7W1TY28-F1
#
_cell.length_a   1.000
_cell.length_b   1.000
_cell.length_c   1.000
_cell.angle_alpha   90.00
_cell.angle_beta   90.00
_cell.angle_gamma   90.00
#
_symmetry.space_group_name_H-M   'P 1'
#
loop_
_entity.id
_entity.type
_entity.pdbx_description
1 polymer ?
#
loop_
_entity_poly.entity_id
_entity_poly.type
_entity_poly.pdbx_seq_one_letter_code
_entity_poly.pdbx_strand_id
1 'polypeptide(L)'
;MMAPATSPTVAVALFDGVEELDAVGPYEVLAGWARIRPDDGWRTITLGVAGPGPVRGANGLVMTPDVALDEAGPIDVLLYPGGNGTRPLMA
;
A
#
# COMPACT_ATOMS: atom_id res chain seq x y z
N MET A 1 -31.33 4.98 -3.25
CA MET A 1 -30.18 5.91 -3.30
C MET A 1 -28.93 5.04 -3.25
N MET A 2 -28.20 4.92 -4.37
CA MET A 2 -26.91 4.20 -4.36
C MET A 2 -25.91 5.03 -3.56
N ALA A 3 -25.11 4.39 -2.70
CA ALA A 3 -23.98 5.05 -2.07
C ALA A 3 -23.06 5.64 -3.16
N PRO A 4 -22.43 6.81 -2.93
CA PRO A 4 -21.43 7.31 -3.87
C PRO A 4 -20.39 6.22 -4.09
N ALA A 5 -20.09 5.92 -5.35
CA ALA A 5 -19.06 4.95 -5.68
C ALA A 5 -17.73 5.43 -5.07
N THR A 6 -17.15 4.62 -4.20
CA THR A 6 -15.83 4.89 -3.63
C THR A 6 -14.80 4.87 -4.75
N SER A 7 -13.88 5.85 -4.78
CA SER A 7 -12.75 5.86 -5.70
C SER A 7 -12.00 4.52 -5.67
N PRO A 8 -11.74 3.89 -6.83
CA PRO A 8 -10.98 2.65 -6.87
C PRO A 8 -9.59 2.84 -6.28
N THR A 9 -9.14 1.84 -5.54
CA THR A 9 -7.97 1.95 -4.66
C THR A 9 -6.87 0.96 -5.06
N VAL A 10 -5.66 1.49 -5.24
CA VAL A 10 -4.42 0.71 -5.23
C VAL A 10 -3.82 0.75 -3.83
N ALA A 11 -3.59 -0.41 -3.23
CA ALA A 11 -2.95 -0.53 -1.93
C ALA A 11 -1.55 -1.13 -2.08
N VAL A 12 -0.54 -0.51 -1.47
CA VAL A 12 0.83 -1.00 -1.38
C VAL A 12 1.03 -1.64 -0.02
N ALA A 13 1.23 -2.96 0.03
CA ALA A 13 1.42 -3.68 1.29
C ALA A 13 2.75 -3.32 1.96
N LEU A 14 2.71 -2.95 3.24
CA LEU A 14 3.87 -2.74 4.09
C LEU A 14 3.90 -3.79 5.20
N PHE A 15 5.03 -4.46 5.33
CA PHE A 15 5.31 -5.47 6.34
C PHE A 15 6.81 -5.46 6.68
N ASP A 16 7.17 -5.95 7.87
CA ASP A 16 8.57 -5.97 8.29
C ASP A 16 9.45 -6.78 7.33
N GLY A 17 10.59 -6.21 6.93
CA GLY A 17 11.49 -6.81 5.95
C GLY A 17 11.02 -6.71 4.50
N VAL A 18 10.04 -5.85 4.20
CA VAL A 18 9.70 -5.44 2.83
C VAL A 18 10.90 -4.78 2.16
N GLU A 19 11.16 -5.10 0.88
CA GLU A 19 12.19 -4.40 0.11
C GLU A 19 11.73 -2.97 -0.18
N GLU A 20 12.46 -1.97 0.30
CA GLU A 20 12.02 -0.57 0.25
C GLU A 20 11.76 -0.09 -1.17
N LEU A 21 12.65 -0.46 -2.11
CA LEU A 21 12.53 -0.05 -3.50
C LEU A 21 11.26 -0.61 -4.16
N ASP A 22 10.91 -1.86 -3.83
CA ASP A 22 9.73 -2.53 -4.37
C ASP A 22 8.42 -1.97 -3.82
N ALA A 23 8.45 -1.36 -2.62
CA ALA A 23 7.30 -0.69 -2.04
C ALA A 23 7.21 0.78 -2.50
N VAL A 24 8.28 1.55 -2.25
CA VAL A 24 8.31 3.01 -2.44
C VAL A 24 8.37 3.37 -3.93
N GLY A 25 9.08 2.59 -4.75
CA GLY A 25 9.21 2.86 -6.19
C GLY A 25 7.85 2.87 -6.90
N PRO A 26 7.06 1.78 -6.82
CA PRO A 26 5.71 1.76 -7.37
C PRO A 26 4.77 2.78 -6.70
N TYR A 27 4.88 2.98 -5.38
CA TYR A 27 4.06 3.97 -4.67
C TYR A 27 4.23 5.37 -5.27
N GLU A 28 5.47 5.83 -5.47
CA GLU A 28 5.77 7.16 -6.04
C GLU A 28 5.11 7.35 -7.42
N VAL A 29 5.20 6.33 -8.28
CA VAL A 29 4.62 6.38 -9.63
C VAL A 29 3.09 6.40 -9.58
N LEU A 30 2.47 5.53 -8.78
CA LEU A 30 1.01 5.36 -8.73
C LEU A 30 0.33 6.52 -8.00
N ALA A 31 0.88 6.98 -6.88
CA ALA A 31 0.41 8.17 -6.18
C ALA A 31 0.63 9.42 -7.04
N GLY A 32 1.76 9.49 -7.73
CA GLY A 32 2.04 10.51 -8.74
C GLY A 32 0.97 10.56 -9.82
N TRP A 33 0.68 9.42 -10.47
CA TRP A 33 -0.36 9.28 -11.50
C TRP A 33 -1.73 9.76 -11.01
N ALA A 34 -2.21 9.25 -9.86
CA ALA A 34 -3.49 9.64 -9.28
C ALA A 34 -3.57 11.17 -9.05
N ARG A 35 -2.48 11.79 -8.62
CA ARG A 35 -2.39 13.24 -8.42
C ARG A 35 -2.40 14.03 -9.74
N ILE A 36 -1.72 13.56 -10.78
CA ILE A 36 -1.63 14.27 -12.07
C ILE A 36 -2.85 14.01 -12.97
N ARG A 37 -3.63 12.95 -12.72
CA ARG A 37 -4.84 12.57 -13.46
C ARG A 37 -6.03 12.34 -12.52
N PRO A 38 -6.52 13.38 -11.82
CA PRO A 38 -7.61 13.24 -10.85
C PRO A 38 -8.93 12.74 -11.48
N ASP A 39 -9.15 13.02 -12.77
CA ASP A 39 -10.35 12.58 -13.51
C ASP A 39 -10.42 11.05 -13.70
N ASP A 40 -9.29 10.34 -13.59
CA ASP A 40 -9.27 8.87 -13.62
C ASP A 40 -9.89 8.29 -12.34
N GLY A 41 -9.99 9.09 -11.26
CA GLY A 41 -10.74 8.75 -10.04
C GLY A 41 -10.03 7.78 -9.08
N TRP A 42 -8.78 7.42 -9.33
CA TRP A 42 -8.01 6.47 -8.53
C TRP A 42 -7.36 7.11 -7.30
N ARG A 43 -7.15 6.30 -6.26
CA ARG A 43 -6.32 6.63 -5.10
C ARG A 43 -5.26 5.55 -4.87
N THR A 44 -4.12 5.95 -4.33
CA THR A 44 -3.03 5.05 -3.92
C THR A 44 -2.81 5.21 -2.42
N ILE A 45 -2.73 4.11 -1.69
CA ILE A 45 -2.47 4.09 -0.25
C ILE A 45 -1.42 3.05 0.12
N THR A 46 -0.85 3.19 1.30
CA THR A 46 -0.03 2.18 1.96
C THR A 46 -0.83 1.42 3.01
N LEU A 47 -0.65 0.11 3.06
CA LEU A 47 -1.45 -0.82 3.86
C LEU A 47 -0.57 -1.59 4.84
N GLY A 48 -0.75 -1.36 6.13
CA GLY A 48 -0.02 -2.06 7.17
C GLY A 48 -0.56 -3.48 7.37
N VAL A 49 0.18 -4.49 6.93
CA VAL A 49 -0.25 -5.90 7.03
C VAL A 49 -0.35 -6.36 8.49
N ALA A 50 0.54 -5.87 9.35
CA ALA A 50 0.56 -6.18 10.78
C ALA A 50 -0.25 -5.18 11.64
N GLY A 51 -0.82 -4.13 11.04
CA GLY A 51 -1.52 -3.04 11.73
C GLY A 51 -0.98 -1.65 11.38
N PRO A 52 -1.43 -0.59 12.08
CA PRO A 52 -1.12 0.81 11.73
C PRO A 52 0.27 1.27 12.20
N GLY A 53 1.04 0.38 12.83
CA GLY A 53 2.34 0.70 13.40
C GLY A 53 3.44 0.90 12.36
N PRO A 54 4.59 1.50 12.74
CA PRO A 54 5.74 1.62 11.86
C PRO A 54 6.27 0.25 11.41
N VAL A 55 6.57 0.15 10.13
CA VAL A 55 7.17 -1.01 9.47
C VAL A 55 8.64 -0.73 9.19
N ARG A 56 9.50 -1.69 9.48
CA ARG A 56 10.94 -1.62 9.16
C ARG A 56 11.24 -2.39 7.87
N GLY A 57 11.69 -1.68 6.84
CA GLY A 57 12.14 -2.26 5.58
C GLY A 57 13.45 -3.07 5.71
N ALA A 58 13.76 -3.81 4.66
CA ALA A 58 14.90 -4.74 4.60
C ALA A 58 16.27 -4.08 4.83
N ASN A 59 16.42 -2.81 4.41
CA ASN A 59 17.63 -2.02 4.55
C ASN A 59 17.54 -1.00 5.70
N GLY A 60 16.48 -1.05 6.51
CA GLY A 60 16.34 -0.31 7.76
C GLY A 60 15.52 0.98 7.67
N LEU A 61 14.96 1.33 6.50
CA LEU A 61 13.99 2.42 6.39
C LEU A 61 12.77 2.13 7.27
N VAL A 62 12.23 3.14 7.93
CA VAL A 62 11.01 3.02 8.71
C VAL A 62 9.90 3.77 8.01
N MET A 63 8.78 3.10 7.76
CA MET A 63 7.61 3.63 7.06
C MET A 63 6.38 3.45 7.95
N THR A 64 5.51 4.44 8.02
CA THR A 64 4.21 4.32 8.69
C THR A 64 3.13 4.15 7.62
N PRO A 65 2.31 3.09 7.65
CA PRO A 65 1.24 2.91 6.68
C PRO A 65 0.12 3.93 6.87
N ASP A 66 -0.63 4.23 5.81
CA ASP A 66 -1.80 5.10 5.86
C ASP A 66 -2.94 4.46 6.67
N VAL A 67 -3.15 3.15 6.49
CA VAL A 67 -4.24 2.39 7.12
C VAL A 67 -3.81 0.96 7.47
N ALA A 68 -4.46 0.38 8.47
CA ALA A 68 -4.40 -1.05 8.75
C ALA A 68 -5.33 -1.86 7.82
N LEU A 69 -5.10 -3.17 7.73
CA LEU A 69 -5.87 -4.07 6.86
C LEU A 69 -7.38 -4.07 7.14
N ASP A 70 -7.77 -4.00 8.40
CA ASP A 70 -9.16 -3.97 8.87
C ASP A 70 -9.85 -2.61 8.66
N GLU A 71 -9.07 -1.56 8.42
CA GLU A 71 -9.54 -0.18 8.22
C GLU A 71 -9.53 0.27 6.74
N ALA A 72 -8.93 -0.53 5.86
CA ALA A 72 -8.62 -0.12 4.49
C ALA A 72 -9.85 0.07 3.58
N GLY A 73 -10.98 -0.57 3.92
CA GLY A 73 -12.14 -0.65 3.03
C GLY A 73 -11.86 -1.48 1.76
N PRO A 74 -12.66 -1.33 0.69
CA PRO A 74 -12.46 -2.05 -0.56
C PRO A 74 -11.13 -1.70 -1.25
N ILE A 75 -10.40 -2.71 -1.73
CA ILE A 75 -9.16 -2.59 -2.49
C ILE A 75 -9.36 -3.25 -3.85
N ASP A 76 -9.09 -2.51 -4.93
CA ASP A 76 -9.25 -3.00 -6.31
C ASP A 76 -7.95 -3.60 -6.84
N VAL A 77 -6.80 -3.06 -6.42
CA VAL A 77 -5.47 -3.56 -6.77
C VAL A 77 -4.61 -3.61 -5.51
N LEU A 78 -4.09 -4.79 -5.19
CA LEU A 78 -3.07 -4.96 -4.15
C LEU A 78 -1.71 -5.13 -4.82
N LEU A 79 -0.80 -4.19 -4.55
CA LEU A 79 0.61 -4.35 -4.83
C LEU A 79 1.27 -4.99 -3.61
N TYR A 80 1.80 -6.19 -3.82
CA TYR A 80 2.53 -6.94 -2.82
C TYR A 80 4.02 -6.90 -3.16
N PRO A 81 4.83 -6.08 -2.44
CA PRO A 81 6.24 -5.92 -2.76
C PRO A 81 7.08 -7.17 -2.46
N GLY A 82 8.27 -7.23 -3.04
CA GLY A 82 9.26 -8.24 -2.69
C GLY A 82 9.93 -8.01 -1.33
N GLY A 83 10.99 -8.77 -1.07
CA GLY A 83 11.80 -8.68 0.15
C GLY A 83 11.75 -9.95 0.98
N ASN A 84 12.72 -10.08 1.90
CA ASN A 84 12.84 -11.26 2.76
C ASN A 84 11.64 -11.44 3.71
N GLY A 85 10.94 -10.35 4.04
CA GLY A 85 9.73 -10.33 4.85
C GLY A 85 8.50 -10.99 4.21
N THR A 86 8.58 -11.36 2.93
CA THR A 86 7.50 -12.08 2.23
C THR A 86 7.35 -13.54 2.69
N ARG A 87 8.44 -14.18 3.15
CA ARG A 87 8.45 -15.63 3.44
C ARG A 87 7.46 -16.04 4.55
N PRO A 88 7.36 -15.32 5.69
CA PRO A 88 6.37 -15.63 6.72
C PRO A 88 4.92 -15.41 6.29
N LEU A 89 4.68 -14.64 5.21
CA LEU A 89 3.34 -14.26 4.75
C LEU A 89 2.76 -15.22 3.70
N MET A 90 3.57 -16.16 3.19
CA MET A 90 3.17 -17.16 2.20
C MET A 90 2.90 -18.55 2.81
N ALA A 91 2.98 -18.68 4.13
CA ALA A 91 2.82 -19.94 4.87
C ALA A 91 1.37 -20.20 5.29
#